data_AF-A0A4U9D8M8-F1
#
_entry.id   AF-A0A4U9D8M8-F1
#
_cell.length_a   1.000
_cell.length_b   1.000
_cell.length_c   1.000
_cell.angle_alpha   90.00
_cell.angle_beta   90.00
_cell.angle_gamma   90.00
#
_symmetry.space_group_name_H-M   'P 1'
#
loop_
_entity.id
_entity.type
_entity.pdbx_description
1 polymer ?
#
loop_
_entity_poly.entity_id
_entity_poly.type
_entity_poly.pdbx_seq_one_letter_code
_entity_poly.pdbx_strand_id
1 'polypeptide(L)' 'MIPDEQVIIEQTLCELVDEMGCHLVLTTGGTGPARRDVTPDATLAVADRVMPGFGEQMRQVSLPLRPDGHSLPPGWSDP' A
#
# COMPACT_ATOMS: atom_id res chain seq x y z
N MET A 1 2.91 7.61 -11.29
CA MET A 1 1.69 7.82 -10.49
C MET A 1 0.52 7.31 -11.30
N ILE A 2 -0.36 6.51 -10.69
CA ILE A 2 -1.53 5.87 -11.32
C ILE A 2 -2.78 6.19 -10.48
N PRO A 3 -4.00 6.12 -11.04
CA PRO A 3 -5.23 6.31 -10.27
C PRO A 3 -5.48 5.16 -9.26
N ASP A 4 -6.29 5.45 -8.23
CA ASP A 4 -6.78 4.48 -7.24
C ASP A 4 -7.86 3.56 -7.84
N GLU A 5 -7.50 2.83 -8.88
CA GLU A 5 -8.34 1.86 -9.58
C GLU A 5 -7.71 0.48 -9.49
N GLN A 6 -8.41 -0.47 -8.87
CA GLN A 6 -7.89 -1.78 -8.56
C GLN A 6 -7.27 -2.49 -9.78
N VAL A 7 -8.00 -2.55 -10.91
CA VAL A 7 -7.54 -3.20 -12.14
C VAL A 7 -6.25 -2.59 -12.67
N ILE A 8 -6.11 -1.25 -12.58
CA ILE A 8 -4.91 -0.54 -13.06
C ILE A 8 -3.72 -0.84 -12.15
N ILE A 9 -3.95 -0.91 -10.83
CA ILE A 9 -2.90 -1.26 -9.86
C ILE A 9 -2.45 -2.70 -10.08
N GLU A 10 -3.37 -3.65 -10.23
CA GLU A 10 -3.07 -5.06 -10.52
C GLU A 10 -2.20 -5.22 -11.77
N GLN A 11 -2.62 -4.61 -12.88
CA GLN A 11 -1.87 -4.64 -14.15
C GLN A 11 -0.47 -4.05 -13.98
N THR A 12 -0.36 -2.89 -13.33
CA THR A 12 0.93 -2.24 -13.09
C THR A 12 1.84 -3.14 -12.26
N LEU A 13 1.33 -3.77 -11.19
CA LEU A 13 2.13 -4.68 -10.35
C LEU A 13 2.65 -5.88 -11.16
N CYS A 14 1.81 -6.49 -12.00
CA CYS A 14 2.22 -7.58 -12.88
C CYS A 14 3.28 -7.14 -13.89
N GLU A 15 3.09 -6.02 -14.59
CA GLU A 15 4.06 -5.49 -15.56
C GLU A 15 5.43 -5.23 -14.91
N LEU A 16 5.45 -4.62 -13.72
CA LEU A 16 6.69 -4.34 -12.98
C LEU A 16 7.46 -5.62 -12.65
N VAL A 17 6.76 -6.68 -12.25
CA VAL A 17 7.37 -7.95 -11.82
C VAL A 17 7.72 -8.83 -13.02
N ASP A 18 6.76 -9.10 -13.90
CA ASP A 18 6.87 -10.10 -14.95
C ASP A 18 7.64 -9.58 -16.17
N GLU A 19 7.44 -8.31 -16.54
CA GLU A 19 8.06 -7.74 -17.74
C GLU A 19 9.34 -6.98 -17.41
N MET A 20 9.32 -6.18 -16.34
CA MET A 20 10.50 -5.37 -15.96
C MET A 20 11.45 -6.09 -15.00
N GLY A 21 11.07 -7.25 -14.45
CA GLY A 21 11.92 -8.05 -13.56
C GLY A 21 12.22 -7.37 -12.23
N CYS A 22 11.29 -6.57 -11.69
CA CYS A 22 11.47 -5.90 -10.41
C CYS A 22 11.45 -6.91 -9.26
N HIS A 23 12.55 -7.00 -8.52
CA HIS A 23 12.68 -7.88 -7.35
C HIS A 23 11.97 -7.34 -6.09
N LEU A 24 11.64 -6.04 -6.07
CA LEU A 24 10.92 -5.37 -4.99
C LEU A 24 10.09 -4.23 -5.57
N VAL A 25 8.79 -4.23 -5.27
CA VAL A 25 7.87 -3.15 -5.57
C VAL A 25 7.35 -2.56 -4.26
N LEU A 26 7.43 -1.24 -4.11
CA LEU A 26 6.91 -0.50 -2.96
C LEU A 26 5.79 0.42 -3.43
N THR A 27 4.57 0.18 -2.97
CA THR A 27 3.43 1.06 -3.22
C THR A 27 3.35 2.14 -2.14
N THR A 28 2.95 3.34 -2.51
CA THR A 28 2.69 4.44 -1.57
C THR A 28 1.33 5.06 -1.88
N GLY A 29 0.53 5.30 -0.85
CA GLY A 29 -0.87 5.76 -0.99
C GLY A 29 -1.88 4.61 -1.18
N GLY A 30 -3.16 4.95 -1.00
CA GLY A 30 -4.28 4.02 -1.25
C GLY A 30 -4.43 2.87 -0.25
N THR A 31 -3.87 2.98 0.97
CA THR A 31 -3.89 1.92 2.01
C THR A 31 -4.69 2.27 3.26
N GLY A 32 -5.40 3.39 3.24
CA GLY A 32 -6.27 3.86 4.33
C GLY A 32 -7.64 3.17 4.37
N PRO A 33 -8.57 3.67 5.21
CA PRO A 33 -9.92 3.12 5.33
C PRO A 33 -10.92 3.70 4.32
N ALA A 34 -10.50 4.59 3.40
CA ALA A 34 -11.42 5.23 2.47
C ALA A 34 -11.89 4.22 1.41
N ARG A 35 -13.09 4.42 0.85
CA ARG A 35 -13.63 3.54 -0.20
C ARG A 35 -12.76 3.44 -1.47
N ARG A 36 -11.91 4.43 -1.71
CA ARG A 36 -10.97 4.47 -2.83
C ARG A 36 -9.63 3.82 -2.51
N ASP A 37 -9.34 3.54 -1.24
CA ASP A 37 -8.06 2.96 -0.83
C ASP A 37 -8.05 1.46 -1.16
N VAL A 38 -7.74 1.14 -2.41
CA VAL A 38 -7.84 -0.23 -2.99
C VAL A 38 -6.48 -0.88 -3.24
N THR A 39 -5.37 -0.22 -2.85
CA THR A 39 -4.01 -0.75 -3.04
C THR A 39 -3.81 -2.10 -2.35
N PRO A 40 -4.27 -2.34 -1.10
CA PRO A 40 -4.15 -3.65 -0.45
C PRO A 40 -4.92 -4.75 -1.20
N ASP A 41 -6.14 -4.47 -1.67
CA ASP A 41 -6.97 -5.44 -2.40
C ASP A 41 -6.33 -5.82 -3.75
N ALA A 42 -5.88 -4.84 -4.51
CA ALA A 42 -5.14 -5.05 -5.76
C ALA A 42 -3.87 -5.87 -5.53
N THR A 43 -3.10 -5.55 -4.48
CA THR A 43 -1.88 -6.28 -4.13
C THR A 43 -2.18 -7.74 -3.79
N LEU A 44 -3.25 -8.01 -3.03
CA LEU A 44 -3.65 -9.36 -2.66
C LEU A 44 -4.17 -10.17 -3.85
N ALA A 45 -4.83 -9.52 -4.82
CA ALA A 45 -5.38 -10.18 -6.00
C ALA A 45 -4.30 -10.78 -6.91
N VAL A 46 -3.11 -10.16 -6.96
CA VAL A 46 -1.99 -10.60 -7.83
C VAL A 46 -0.86 -11.31 -7.07
N ALA A 47 -0.90 -11.35 -5.75
CA ALA A 47 0.17 -11.98 -4.95
C ALA A 47 0.09 -13.51 -4.99
N ASP A 48 1.16 -14.16 -5.44
CA ASP A 48 1.29 -15.63 -5.39
C ASP A 48 1.23 -16.18 -3.94
N ARG A 49 1.81 -15.43 -3.00
CA ARG A 49 1.86 -15.81 -1.59
C ARG A 49 1.90 -14.58 -0.70
N VAL A 50 1.02 -14.55 0.29
CA VAL A 50 0.98 -13.50 1.30
C VAL A 50 1.92 -13.82 2.46
N MET A 51 2.69 -12.81 2.89
CA MET A 51 3.53 -12.85 4.09
C MET A 51 2.96 -11.89 5.15
N PRO A 52 1.97 -12.32 5.95
CA PRO A 52 1.22 -11.42 6.83
C PRO A 52 2.09 -10.69 7.88
N GLY A 53 3.20 -11.31 8.29
CA GLY A 53 4.13 -10.72 9.26
C GLY A 53 4.70 -9.36 8.86
N PHE A 54 4.85 -9.07 7.55
CA PHE A 54 5.28 -7.73 7.11
C PHE A 54 4.26 -6.66 7.47
N GLY A 55 2.99 -6.87 7.13
CA GLY A 55 1.92 -5.91 7.40
C GLY A 55 1.69 -5.69 8.90
N GLU A 56 1.79 -6.76 9.68
CA GLU A 56 1.69 -6.70 11.14
C GLU A 56 2.83 -5.90 11.76
N GLN A 57 4.08 -6.15 11.35
CA GLN A 57 5.24 -5.40 11.83
C GLN A 57 5.14 -3.92 11.44
N MET A 58 4.77 -3.61 10.19
CA MET A 58 4.55 -2.22 9.74
C MET A 58 3.47 -1.51 10.58
N ARG A 59 2.38 -2.19 10.93
CA ARG A 59 1.34 -1.63 11.79
C ARG A 59 1.81 -1.44 13.24
N GLN A 60 2.54 -2.41 13.80
CA GLN A 60 3.07 -2.33 15.17
C GLN A 60 4.04 -1.15 15.33
N VAL A 61 4.95 -0.93 14.37
CA VAL A 61 5.91 0.18 14.46
C VAL A 61 5.29 1.54 14.17
N SER A 62 4.20 1.60 13.39
CA SER A 62 3.51 2.86 13.08
C SER A 62 2.47 3.28 14.12
N LEU A 63 1.91 2.34 14.88
CA LEU A 63 0.89 2.62 15.90
C LEU A 63 1.33 3.66 16.95
N PRO A 64 2.56 3.62 17.50
CA PRO A 64 3.03 4.65 18.44
C PRO A 64 3.20 6.04 17.79
N LEU A 65 3.44 6.08 16.47
CA LEU A 65 3.59 7.34 15.72
C LEU A 65 2.25 8.01 15.45
N ARG A 66 1.13 7.26 15.50
CA ARG A 66 -0.23 7.75 15.29
C ARG A 66 -1.21 7.11 16.31
N PRO A 67 -1.23 7.61 17.57
CA PRO A 67 -2.05 7.04 18.65
C PRO A 67 -3.56 7.22 18.45
N ASP A 68 -3.97 8.21 17.64
CA ASP A 68 -5.36 8.68 17.49
C ASP A 68 -5.94 8.48 16.08
N GLY A 69 -5.17 7.92 15.14
CA GLY A 69 -5.62 7.62 13.77
C GLY A 69 -5.95 8.84 12.89
N HIS A 70 -5.89 10.07 13.41
CA HIS A 70 -6.38 11.26 12.71
C HIS A 70 -5.48 12.50 12.77
N SER A 71 -4.35 12.50 13.48
CA SER A 71 -3.41 13.64 13.43
C SER A 71 -2.02 13.24 12.90
N LEU A 72 -1.50 14.04 11.97
CA LEU A 72 -0.12 13.97 11.50
C LEU A 72 0.80 14.70 12.50
N PRO A 73 2.09 14.33 12.60
CA PRO A 73 3.05 15.06 13.41
C PRO A 73 3.16 16.53 12.95
N PRO A 74 3.46 17.47 13.88
CA PRO A 74 3.57 18.90 13.53
C PRO A 74 4.59 19.12 12.42
N GLY A 75 4.17 19.75 11.32
CA GLY A 75 5.02 20.03 10.14
C GLY A 75 4.75 19.12 8.93
N TRP A 76 3.85 18.16 9.05
CA TRP A 76 3.36 17.35 7.92
C TRP A 76 1.96 17.84 7.57
N SER A 77 1.80 18.48 6.42
CA SER A 77 0.50 18.84 5.86
C SER A 77 -0.04 17.71 4.99
N ASP A 78 -1.33 17.41 5.10
CA ASP A 78 -2.01 16.60 4.08
C ASP A 78 -1.86 17.28 2.70
N PRO A 79 -1.55 16.53 1.63
CA PRO A 79 -1.56 17.06 0.27
C PRO A 79 -2.97 17.41 -0.22
#